data_AF-A0A1D1Z5E8-F1
#
_entry.id   AF-A0A1D1Z5E8-F1
#
_cell.length_a   1.000
_cell.length_b   1.000
_cell.length_c   1.000
_cell.angle_alpha   90.00
_cell.angle_beta   90.00
_cell.angle_gamma   90.00
#
_symmetry.space_group_name_H-M   'P 1'
#
loop_
_entity.id
_entity.type
_entity.pdbx_description
1 polymer ?
#
loop_
_entity_poly.entity_id
_entity_poly.type
_entity_poly.pdbx_seq_one_letter_code
_entity_poly.pdbx_strand_id
1 'polypeptide(L)'
;MGEEANASFLGGLDESFLVQLDSETHGHQTVTISGEKIYVIGECEDADSSSTCVRILNKPMGKWVTPIVLGTRPVPCKGHSAMLLGEDRILVVKQNSSVDDCAWFLEVDTPFIKEQKKLLDTEVVAWSKGVEGDSLMPIVISGPSGVGKGTLIARLMKEFPSTFGFSVSHTTRSPRENEKDGVHYHFTQRSIMEKDINDGKFLEYASVHGNLYGTSVEAVEAVTDKGKRCILDIDV
;
A
#
# COMPACT_ATOMS: atom_id res chain seq x y z
N MET A 1 -36.41 -3.82 25.11
CA MET A 1 -37.33 -4.02 23.96
C MET A 1 -36.56 -3.64 22.72
N GLY A 2 -36.32 -4.63 21.86
CA GLY A 2 -35.70 -4.53 20.53
C GLY A 2 -34.17 -4.44 20.55
N GLU A 3 -33.38 -5.30 19.93
CA GLU A 3 -33.63 -6.57 19.22
C GLU A 3 -32.25 -7.24 19.02
N GLU A 4 -32.21 -8.56 19.15
CA GLU A 4 -31.04 -9.42 18.89
C GLU A 4 -30.75 -9.58 17.37
N ALA A 5 -29.60 -10.23 17.09
CA ALA A 5 -29.08 -10.77 15.82
C ALA A 5 -28.13 -9.81 15.06
N ASN A 6 -26.87 -10.18 14.81
CA ASN A 6 -26.46 -11.45 14.19
C ASN A 6 -25.37 -12.19 14.98
N ALA A 7 -25.79 -13.18 15.77
CA ALA A 7 -24.96 -14.27 16.28
C ALA A 7 -25.03 -15.51 15.35
N SER A 8 -24.94 -15.30 14.03
CA SER A 8 -25.17 -16.37 13.03
C SER A 8 -24.04 -16.61 12.03
N PHE A 9 -22.81 -16.13 12.32
CA PHE A 9 -21.63 -16.38 11.45
C PHE A 9 -20.50 -17.20 12.08
N LEU A 10 -20.70 -17.77 13.27
CA LEU A 10 -19.71 -18.59 13.99
C LEU A 10 -20.07 -20.09 14.06
N GLY A 11 -20.94 -20.57 13.17
CA GLY A 11 -21.32 -21.98 13.08
C GLY A 11 -20.22 -22.84 12.44
N GLY A 12 -19.10 -23.04 13.13
CA GLY A 12 -18.06 -23.98 12.69
C GLY A 12 -16.65 -23.78 13.25
N LEU A 13 -16.42 -22.80 14.13
CA LEU A 13 -15.14 -22.65 14.82
C LEU A 13 -15.25 -23.25 16.22
N ASP A 14 -14.39 -24.22 16.51
CA ASP A 14 -14.28 -24.83 17.84
C ASP A 14 -13.97 -23.74 18.89
N GLU A 15 -14.61 -23.78 20.06
CA GLU A 15 -14.39 -22.77 21.12
C GLU A 15 -12.92 -22.74 21.60
N SER A 16 -12.19 -23.83 21.39
CA SER A 16 -10.74 -23.92 21.62
C SER A 16 -9.90 -23.00 20.71
N PHE A 17 -10.41 -22.64 19.52
CA PHE A 17 -9.71 -21.81 18.53
C PHE A 17 -9.68 -20.32 18.91
N LEU A 18 -10.73 -19.81 19.57
CA LEU A 18 -10.77 -18.43 20.06
C LEU A 18 -9.86 -18.22 21.28
N VAL A 19 -9.54 -19.30 21.99
CA VAL A 19 -8.64 -19.30 23.16
C VAL A 19 -7.16 -19.28 22.74
N GLN A 20 -6.86 -19.51 21.45
CA GLN A 20 -5.51 -19.54 20.89
C GLN A 20 -5.19 -18.33 19.99
N LEU A 21 -5.86 -17.17 20.22
CA LEU A 21 -5.30 -15.89 19.78
C LEU A 21 -4.00 -15.65 20.58
N ASP A 22 -2.88 -15.69 19.88
CA ASP A 22 -1.53 -15.81 20.43
C ASP A 22 -1.18 -14.83 21.57
N SER A 23 -0.44 -15.35 22.54
CA SER A 23 0.17 -14.64 23.68
C SER A 23 1.24 -13.60 23.31
N GLU A 24 1.49 -13.38 22.02
CA GLU A 24 2.58 -12.54 21.49
C GLU A 24 2.10 -11.15 21.00
N THR A 25 0.81 -10.84 21.16
CA THR A 25 0.20 -9.62 20.61
C THR A 25 -0.57 -8.88 21.69
N HIS A 26 -0.17 -7.64 21.98
CA HIS A 26 -0.82 -6.78 22.97
C HIS A 26 -1.63 -5.72 22.20
N GLY A 27 -2.97 -5.82 22.16
CA GLY A 27 -3.82 -4.82 21.50
C GLY A 27 -5.13 -5.35 20.92
N HIS A 28 -5.87 -4.48 20.22
CA HIS A 28 -7.08 -4.88 19.48
C HIS A 28 -6.68 -5.67 18.22
N GLN A 29 -7.35 -6.80 18.02
CA GLN A 29 -7.16 -7.66 16.86
C GLN A 29 -8.47 -7.82 16.12
N THR A 30 -8.38 -7.97 14.81
CA THR A 30 -9.51 -8.41 14.01
C THR A 30 -9.14 -9.64 13.20
N VAL A 31 -10.09 -10.56 13.11
CA VAL A 31 -9.95 -11.82 12.40
C VAL A 31 -10.89 -11.81 11.20
N THR A 32 -10.39 -12.20 10.04
CA THR A 32 -11.19 -12.32 8.82
C THR A 32 -10.82 -13.61 8.09
N ILE A 33 -11.81 -14.26 7.51
CA ILE A 33 -11.64 -15.57 6.85
C ILE A 33 -11.81 -15.36 5.35
N SER A 34 -10.83 -15.79 4.54
CA SER A 34 -11.00 -15.93 3.08
C SER A 34 -10.61 -17.35 2.67
N GLY A 35 -11.62 -18.13 2.24
CA GLY A 35 -11.48 -19.55 1.91
C GLY A 35 -10.91 -20.38 3.07
N GLU A 36 -9.78 -21.03 2.80
CA GLU A 36 -9.06 -21.89 3.74
C GLU A 36 -8.06 -21.13 4.64
N LYS A 37 -7.97 -19.81 4.51
CA LYS A 37 -7.03 -18.98 5.27
C LYS A 37 -7.78 -18.10 6.27
N ILE A 38 -7.21 -17.95 7.44
CA ILE A 38 -7.64 -17.00 8.46
C ILE A 38 -6.57 -15.92 8.54
N TYR A 39 -6.98 -14.67 8.33
CA TYR A 39 -6.14 -13.48 8.42
C TYR A 39 -6.39 -12.83 9.77
N VAL A 40 -5.33 -12.61 10.53
CA VAL A 40 -5.35 -11.89 11.79
C VAL A 40 -4.58 -10.59 11.60
N ILE A 41 -5.26 -9.48 11.87
CA ILE A 41 -4.73 -8.13 11.74
C ILE A 41 -4.68 -7.51 13.13
N GLY A 42 -3.50 -7.09 13.56
CA GLY A 42 -3.27 -6.57 14.91
C GLY A 42 -2.10 -5.59 14.98
N GLU A 43 -1.79 -5.14 16.18
CA GLU A 43 -0.59 -4.32 16.45
C GLU A 43 0.58 -5.24 16.84
N CYS A 44 1.74 -5.02 16.25
CA CYS A 44 3.02 -5.62 16.68
C CYS A 44 3.94 -4.53 17.22
N GLU A 45 4.58 -4.82 18.35
CA GLU A 45 5.73 -4.06 18.82
C GLU A 45 7.00 -4.67 18.20
N ASP A 46 7.49 -4.07 17.11
CA ASP A 46 8.86 -4.28 16.67
C ASP A 46 9.75 -3.18 17.28
N ALA A 47 11.04 -3.50 17.46
CA ALA A 47 11.99 -2.78 18.31
C ALA A 47 12.14 -1.24 18.13
N ASP A 48 11.60 -0.64 17.06
CA ASP A 48 11.69 0.80 16.79
C ASP A 48 10.38 1.49 16.34
N SER A 49 9.25 0.79 16.21
CA SER A 49 7.93 1.40 15.96
C SER A 49 6.82 0.36 16.06
N SER A 50 5.69 0.72 16.69
CA SER A 50 4.47 -0.06 16.53
C SER A 50 4.07 -0.06 15.05
N SER A 51 3.79 -1.23 14.50
CA SER A 51 3.28 -1.35 13.12
C SER A 51 2.11 -2.32 13.08
N THR A 52 1.20 -2.09 12.13
CA THR A 52 0.08 -3.01 11.91
C THR A 52 0.62 -4.30 11.29
N CYS A 53 0.54 -5.40 12.02
CA CYS A 53 0.97 -6.72 11.56
C CYS A 53 -0.19 -7.53 10.99
N VAL A 54 0.19 -8.46 10.12
CA VAL A 54 -0.72 -9.44 9.52
C VAL A 54 -0.14 -10.81 9.76
N ARG A 55 -0.97 -11.74 10.21
CA ARG A 55 -0.63 -13.17 10.33
C ARG A 55 -1.68 -14.00 9.61
N ILE A 56 -1.23 -15.11 9.03
CA ILE A 56 -2.09 -16.01 8.26
C ILE A 56 -2.04 -17.39 8.89
N LEU A 57 -3.20 -17.94 9.22
CA LEU A 57 -3.35 -19.34 9.59
C LEU A 57 -3.94 -20.11 8.41
N ASN A 58 -3.21 -21.13 7.94
CA ASN A 58 -3.72 -22.07 6.95
C ASN A 58 -4.54 -23.16 7.67
N LYS A 59 -5.87 -23.20 7.45
CA LYS A 59 -6.79 -24.12 8.14
C LYS A 59 -6.42 -25.59 7.93
N PRO A 60 -6.22 -26.10 6.68
CA PRO A 60 -5.81 -27.48 6.47
C PRO A 60 -4.51 -27.88 7.19
N MET A 61 -3.54 -26.97 7.25
CA MET A 61 -2.21 -27.25 7.79
C MET A 61 -2.08 -26.95 9.30
N GLY A 62 -3.02 -26.20 9.88
CA GLY A 62 -2.94 -25.71 11.26
C GLY A 62 -1.69 -24.87 11.55
N LYS A 63 -1.06 -24.28 10.52
CA LYS A 63 0.24 -23.60 10.63
C LYS A 63 0.10 -22.09 10.46
N TRP A 64 0.68 -21.35 11.40
CA TRP A 64 0.84 -19.89 11.31
C TRP A 64 1.97 -19.51 10.36
N VAL A 65 1.73 -18.48 9.56
CA VAL A 65 2.67 -17.90 8.62
C VAL A 65 2.66 -16.39 8.78
N THR A 66 3.86 -15.80 8.85
CA THR A 66 4.06 -14.35 8.73
C THR A 66 4.31 -14.03 7.27
N PRO A 67 3.36 -13.38 6.56
CA PRO A 67 3.53 -13.06 5.16
C PRO A 67 4.55 -11.92 4.96
N ILE A 68 5.10 -11.82 3.76
CA ILE A 68 5.72 -10.59 3.28
C ILE A 68 4.61 -9.56 3.07
N VAL A 69 4.74 -8.41 3.72
CA VAL A 69 3.78 -7.31 3.63
C VAL A 69 4.34 -6.25 2.68
N LEU A 70 3.66 -6.06 1.56
CA LEU A 70 3.94 -5.02 0.57
C LEU A 70 3.07 -3.79 0.77
N GLY A 71 3.44 -2.69 0.11
CA GLY A 71 2.69 -1.44 0.12
C GLY A 71 2.90 -0.61 1.39
N THR A 72 2.23 0.54 1.44
CA THR A 72 2.30 1.45 2.58
C THR A 72 1.47 0.91 3.73
N ARG A 73 2.08 0.76 4.91
CA ARG A 73 1.41 0.20 6.08
C ARG A 73 0.54 1.27 6.78
N PRO A 74 -0.66 0.92 7.27
CA PRO A 74 -1.44 1.82 8.11
C PRO A 74 -0.70 2.12 9.40
N VAL A 75 -0.81 3.37 9.86
CA VAL A 75 -0.35 3.78 11.19
C VAL A 75 -1.11 2.95 12.24
N PRO A 76 -0.46 2.43 13.29
CA PRO A 76 -1.15 1.73 14.36
C PRO A 76 -2.27 2.57 14.98
N CYS A 77 -3.34 1.91 15.42
CA CYS A 77 -4.43 2.57 16.10
C CYS A 77 -5.02 1.64 17.15
N LYS A 78 -5.50 2.26 18.23
CA LYS A 78 -6.05 1.53 19.38
C LYS A 78 -7.21 0.61 19.05
N GLY A 79 -7.86 0.73 17.89
CA GLY A 79 -8.90 -0.19 17.44
C GLY A 79 -9.23 -0.06 15.95
N HIS A 80 -9.47 -1.21 15.32
CA HIS A 80 -9.91 -1.33 13.93
C HIS A 80 -10.99 -2.40 13.81
N SER A 81 -11.69 -2.39 12.68
CA SER A 81 -12.64 -3.42 12.29
C SER A 81 -12.33 -3.84 10.87
N ALA A 82 -12.44 -5.13 10.58
CA ALA A 82 -12.10 -5.70 9.30
C ALA A 82 -13.27 -6.48 8.71
N MET A 83 -13.48 -6.36 7.40
CA MET A 83 -14.55 -7.00 6.67
C MET A 83 -14.02 -7.52 5.32
N LEU A 84 -14.31 -8.76 4.99
CA LEU A 84 -13.97 -9.32 3.68
C LEU A 84 -14.81 -8.64 2.59
N LEU A 85 -14.16 -8.20 1.52
CA LEU A 85 -14.78 -7.67 0.32
C LEU A 85 -14.48 -8.59 -0.87
N GLY A 86 -15.49 -9.36 -1.28
CA GLY A 86 -15.30 -10.38 -2.32
C GLY A 86 -14.43 -11.53 -1.80
N GLU A 87 -13.47 -11.97 -2.61
CA GLU A 87 -12.56 -13.07 -2.26
C GLU A 87 -11.10 -12.61 -2.10
N ASP A 88 -10.77 -11.41 -2.57
CA ASP A 88 -9.39 -10.97 -2.80
C ASP A 88 -8.93 -9.81 -1.91
N ARG A 89 -9.83 -9.15 -1.20
CA ARG A 89 -9.55 -7.95 -0.39
C ARG A 89 -10.27 -7.98 0.96
N ILE A 90 -9.63 -7.43 1.96
CA ILE A 90 -10.20 -7.19 3.29
C ILE A 90 -10.17 -5.68 3.55
N LEU A 91 -11.34 -5.08 3.74
CA LEU A 91 -11.46 -3.69 4.18
C LEU A 91 -11.16 -3.61 5.68
N VAL A 92 -10.29 -2.70 6.08
CA VAL A 92 -9.93 -2.40 7.45
C VAL A 92 -10.26 -0.95 7.73
N VAL A 93 -11.20 -0.72 8.64
CA VAL A 93 -11.64 0.61 9.07
C VAL A 93 -11.07 0.88 10.46
N LYS A 94 -10.31 1.96 10.58
CA LYS A 94 -9.68 2.38 11.84
C LYS A 94 -10.64 3.25 12.64
N GLN A 95 -10.74 3.00 13.94
CA GLN A 95 -11.53 3.83 14.86
C GLN A 95 -10.72 5.04 15.32
N ASN A 96 -11.36 6.19 15.51
CA ASN A 96 -10.74 7.42 16.02
C ASN A 96 -9.49 7.90 15.25
N SER A 97 -9.44 7.67 13.94
CA SER A 97 -8.33 8.10 13.07
C SER A 97 -8.68 9.37 12.28
N SER A 98 -7.69 10.04 11.70
CA SER A 98 -7.94 11.15 10.78
C SER A 98 -8.73 10.68 9.57
N VAL A 99 -9.48 11.60 8.93
CA VAL A 99 -10.28 11.29 7.72
C VAL A 99 -9.42 10.64 6.64
N ASP A 100 -8.18 11.10 6.47
CA ASP A 100 -7.25 10.59 5.46
C ASP A 100 -6.55 9.26 5.83
N ASP A 101 -6.86 8.66 6.98
CA ASP A 101 -6.24 7.41 7.47
C ASP A 101 -7.31 6.49 8.10
N CYS A 102 -8.57 6.64 7.68
CA CYS A 102 -9.70 5.94 8.29
C CYS A 102 -9.98 4.56 7.66
N ALA A 103 -9.61 4.35 6.39
CA ALA A 103 -9.93 3.13 5.64
C ALA A 103 -8.71 2.60 4.87
N TRP A 104 -8.52 1.29 4.92
CA TRP A 104 -7.42 0.57 4.29
C TRP A 104 -7.91 -0.73 3.69
N PHE A 105 -7.24 -1.22 2.65
CA PHE A 105 -7.47 -2.53 2.08
C PHE A 105 -6.24 -3.40 2.28
N LEU A 106 -6.47 -4.62 2.74
CA LEU A 106 -5.48 -5.68 2.71
C LEU A 106 -5.80 -6.59 1.52
N GLU A 107 -4.95 -6.54 0.50
CA GLU A 107 -5.02 -7.41 -0.67
C GLU A 107 -4.43 -8.77 -0.33
N VAL A 108 -5.25 -9.81 -0.46
CA VAL A 108 -4.88 -11.16 -0.01
C VAL A 108 -4.86 -12.19 -1.14
N ASP A 109 -5.61 -11.97 -2.22
CA ASP A 109 -5.69 -12.93 -3.34
C ASP A 109 -5.90 -12.28 -4.72
N THR A 110 -5.53 -11.01 -4.86
CA THR A 110 -5.57 -10.29 -6.15
C THR A 110 -4.59 -10.93 -7.15
N PRO A 111 -4.77 -10.74 -8.48
CA PRO A 111 -3.84 -11.28 -9.48
C PRO A 111 -2.37 -10.89 -9.21
N PHE A 112 -2.14 -9.65 -8.76
CA PHE A 112 -0.82 -9.17 -8.36
C PHE A 112 -0.25 -9.98 -7.18
N ILE A 113 -1.05 -10.16 -6.12
CA ILE A 113 -0.63 -10.95 -4.95
C ILE A 113 -0.32 -12.40 -5.32
N LYS A 114 -1.11 -13.02 -6.21
CA LYS A 114 -0.85 -14.38 -6.71
C LYS A 114 0.49 -14.48 -7.43
N GLU A 115 0.81 -13.49 -8.26
CA GLU A 115 2.09 -13.42 -8.96
C GLU A 115 3.27 -13.25 -7.98
N GLN A 116 3.16 -12.32 -7.01
CA GLN A 116 4.20 -12.10 -6.00
C GLN A 116 4.43 -13.35 -5.12
N LYS A 117 3.37 -14.05 -4.71
CA LYS A 117 3.48 -15.33 -3.98
C LYS A 117 4.28 -16.36 -4.77
N LYS A 118 4.05 -16.46 -6.08
CA LYS A 118 4.78 -17.38 -6.96
C LYS A 118 6.25 -16.98 -7.12
N LEU A 119 6.54 -15.69 -7.22
CA LEU A 119 7.90 -15.17 -7.39
C LEU A 119 8.75 -15.30 -6.13
N LEU A 120 8.16 -15.03 -4.97
CA LEU A 120 8.85 -15.01 -3.68
C LEU A 120 8.78 -16.36 -2.94
N ASP A 121 8.03 -17.33 -3.47
CA ASP A 121 7.80 -18.67 -2.87
C ASP A 121 7.37 -18.60 -1.40
N THR A 122 6.53 -17.62 -1.08
CA THR A 122 6.03 -17.38 0.29
C THR A 122 4.67 -16.68 0.25
N GLU A 123 3.99 -16.61 1.40
CA GLU A 123 2.75 -15.86 1.51
C GLU A 123 3.04 -14.35 1.43
N VAL A 124 2.25 -13.66 0.62
CA VAL A 124 2.36 -12.22 0.39
C VAL A 124 0.98 -11.60 0.57
N VAL A 125 0.95 -10.43 1.19
CA VAL A 125 -0.21 -9.53 1.26
C VAL A 125 0.26 -8.11 0.93
N ALA A 126 -0.65 -7.25 0.49
CA ALA A 126 -0.33 -5.84 0.27
C ALA A 126 -1.34 -4.94 0.94
N TRP A 127 -0.86 -3.89 1.59
CA TRP A 127 -1.69 -2.80 2.05
C TRP A 127 -1.88 -1.77 0.94
N SER A 128 -3.12 -1.32 0.77
CA SER A 128 -3.46 -0.16 -0.03
C SER A 128 -4.38 0.77 0.76
N LYS A 129 -4.16 2.07 0.63
CA LYS A 129 -4.95 3.09 1.30
C LYS A 129 -6.35 3.16 0.66
N GLY A 130 -7.39 3.23 1.48
CA GLY A 130 -8.73 3.53 1.02
C GLY A 130 -8.87 5.02 0.72
N VAL A 131 -9.42 5.35 -0.44
CA VAL A 131 -9.71 6.73 -0.83
C VAL A 131 -11.21 6.89 -1.06
N GLU A 132 -11.78 8.01 -0.61
CA GLU A 132 -13.16 8.36 -0.91
C GLU A 132 -13.25 8.97 -2.32
N GLY A 133 -14.08 8.38 -3.18
CA GLY A 133 -14.36 8.86 -4.54
C GLY A 133 -13.68 8.07 -5.66
N ASP A 134 -13.89 8.52 -6.89
CA ASP A 134 -13.29 7.92 -8.08
C ASP A 134 -11.84 8.40 -8.24
N SER A 135 -10.87 7.57 -7.84
CA SER A 135 -9.47 7.79 -8.16
C SER A 135 -9.19 7.45 -9.63
N LEU A 136 -8.57 8.38 -10.36
CA LEU A 136 -8.21 8.17 -11.75
C LEU A 136 -6.90 7.36 -11.83
N MET A 137 -6.97 6.14 -12.38
CA MET A 137 -5.77 5.31 -12.57
C MET A 137 -4.66 6.07 -13.29
N PRO A 138 -3.41 6.03 -12.78
CA PRO A 138 -2.28 6.66 -13.45
C PRO A 138 -2.04 6.10 -14.87
N ILE A 139 -1.39 6.89 -15.71
CA ILE A 139 -0.87 6.47 -17.02
C ILE A 139 0.64 6.37 -16.93
N VAL A 140 1.19 5.20 -17.26
CA VAL A 140 2.62 5.01 -17.41
C VAL A 140 3.00 5.20 -18.88
N ILE A 141 3.91 6.14 -19.13
CA ILE A 141 4.59 6.28 -20.42
C ILE A 141 5.99 5.72 -20.25
N SER A 142 6.33 4.71 -21.06
CA SER A 142 7.59 4.00 -20.94
C SER A 142 8.26 3.76 -22.28
N GLY A 143 9.59 3.71 -22.28
CA GLY A 143 10.43 3.47 -23.44
C GLY A 143 11.85 4.00 -23.26
N PRO A 144 12.78 3.72 -24.19
CA PRO A 144 14.19 4.11 -24.06
C PRO A 144 14.41 5.63 -23.98
N SER A 145 15.60 6.03 -23.55
CA SER A 145 16.00 7.44 -23.60
C SER A 145 15.98 7.98 -25.04
N GLY A 146 15.46 9.18 -25.23
CA GLY A 146 15.41 9.85 -26.54
C GLY A 146 14.24 9.48 -27.46
N VAL A 147 13.34 8.54 -27.08
CA VAL A 147 12.18 8.15 -27.92
C VAL A 147 11.08 9.23 -28.02
N GLY A 148 11.16 10.28 -27.20
CA GLY A 148 10.22 11.40 -27.23
C GLY A 148 9.14 11.38 -26.14
N LYS A 149 9.30 10.58 -25.07
CA LYS A 149 8.38 10.52 -23.91
C LYS A 149 8.08 11.91 -23.35
N GLY A 150 9.14 12.67 -23.00
CA GLY A 150 9.00 14.04 -22.50
C GLY A 150 8.25 14.98 -23.45
N THR A 151 8.44 14.83 -24.76
CA THR A 151 7.70 15.61 -25.77
C THR A 151 6.20 15.28 -25.76
N LEU A 152 5.86 14.00 -25.66
CA LEU A 152 4.47 13.55 -25.56
C LEU A 152 3.82 14.05 -24.26
N ILE A 153 4.51 13.88 -23.13
CA ILE A 153 4.06 14.35 -21.80
C ILE A 153 3.82 15.87 -21.84
N ALA A 154 4.77 16.65 -22.36
CA ALA A 154 4.62 18.10 -22.47
C ALA A 154 3.42 18.51 -23.34
N ARG A 155 3.13 17.77 -24.41
CA ARG A 155 1.94 18.00 -25.25
C ARG A 155 0.65 17.68 -24.49
N LEU A 156 0.58 16.54 -23.81
CA LEU A 156 -0.58 16.14 -23.00
C LEU A 156 -0.88 17.18 -21.90
N MET A 157 0.16 17.62 -21.20
CA MET A 157 0.05 18.65 -20.14
C MET A 157 -0.40 20.01 -20.68
N LYS A 158 0.02 20.37 -21.91
CA LYS A 158 -0.37 21.63 -22.55
C LYS A 158 -1.79 21.60 -23.13
N GLU A 159 -2.17 20.50 -23.76
CA GLU A 159 -3.45 20.37 -24.46
C GLU A 159 -4.61 20.06 -23.51
N PHE A 160 -4.35 19.31 -22.43
CA PHE A 160 -5.37 18.93 -21.45
C PHE A 160 -4.94 19.27 -20.00
N PRO A 161 -4.71 20.55 -19.68
CA PRO A 161 -4.16 20.97 -18.38
C PRO A 161 -5.09 20.70 -17.19
N SER A 162 -6.40 20.57 -17.42
CA SER A 162 -7.38 20.19 -16.39
C SER A 162 -7.48 18.69 -16.17
N THR A 163 -6.99 17.88 -17.11
CA THR A 163 -7.16 16.42 -17.11
C THR A 163 -5.92 15.70 -16.61
N PHE A 164 -4.73 16.16 -17.00
CA PHE A 164 -3.47 15.51 -16.67
C PHE A 164 -2.62 16.30 -15.68
N GLY A 165 -1.94 15.57 -14.80
CA GLY A 165 -0.86 16.08 -13.97
C GLY A 165 0.37 15.19 -14.09
N PHE A 166 1.55 15.76 -13.92
CA PHE A 166 2.81 15.02 -13.96
C PHE A 166 3.30 14.77 -12.54
N SER A 167 3.71 13.53 -12.25
CA SER A 167 4.35 13.18 -10.98
C SER A 167 5.81 13.66 -11.01
N VAL A 168 6.18 14.53 -10.08
CA VAL A 168 7.57 14.96 -9.92
C VAL A 168 8.30 13.88 -9.11
N SER A 169 9.22 13.15 -9.72
CA SER A 169 9.98 12.08 -9.06
C SER A 169 11.02 12.66 -8.09
N HIS A 170 11.58 11.80 -7.24
CA HIS A 170 12.67 12.14 -6.31
C HIS A 170 14.02 11.73 -6.88
N THR A 171 15.08 12.42 -6.45
CA THR A 171 16.46 11.98 -6.70
C THR A 171 17.41 12.36 -5.56
N THR A 172 18.45 11.55 -5.37
CA THR A 172 19.56 11.85 -4.44
C THR A 172 20.71 12.63 -5.06
N ARG A 173 20.63 12.87 -6.38
CA ARG A 173 21.61 13.70 -7.09
C ARG A 173 21.45 15.15 -6.66
N SER A 174 22.53 15.92 -6.58
CA SER A 174 22.43 17.38 -6.40
C SER A 174 21.77 18.06 -7.61
N PRO A 175 20.97 19.12 -7.41
CA PRO A 175 20.37 19.88 -8.50
C PRO A 175 21.45 20.51 -9.39
N ARG A 176 21.20 20.54 -10.71
CA ARG A 176 21.98 21.32 -11.67
C ARG A 176 21.57 22.80 -11.58
N GLU A 177 22.40 23.68 -12.14
CA GLU A 177 22.24 25.16 -12.06
C GLU A 177 20.84 25.68 -12.46
N ASN A 178 20.16 25.00 -13.41
CA ASN A 178 18.83 25.39 -13.89
C ASN A 178 17.68 24.52 -13.36
N GLU A 179 17.98 23.54 -12.51
CA GLU A 179 16.95 22.69 -11.91
C GLU A 179 16.37 23.35 -10.66
N LYS A 180 15.08 23.15 -10.44
CA LYS A 180 14.34 23.65 -9.29
C LYS A 180 13.69 22.49 -8.56
N ASP A 181 13.87 22.48 -7.25
CA ASP A 181 13.24 21.53 -6.35
C ASP A 181 11.71 21.62 -6.42
N GLY A 182 11.04 20.47 -6.41
CA GLY A 182 9.59 20.35 -6.56
C GLY A 182 9.04 20.66 -7.96
N VAL A 183 9.92 20.97 -8.93
CA VAL A 183 9.53 21.20 -10.33
C VAL A 183 10.12 20.14 -11.25
N HIS A 184 11.44 19.91 -11.13
CA HIS A 184 12.14 18.93 -11.97
C HIS A 184 12.28 17.60 -11.24
N TYR A 185 12.71 17.67 -9.98
CA TYR A 185 12.75 16.56 -9.04
C TYR A 185 12.50 17.12 -7.64
N HIS A 186 12.11 16.23 -6.72
CA HIS A 186 12.32 16.42 -5.30
C HIS A 186 13.73 15.94 -4.94
N PHE A 187 14.62 16.88 -4.65
CA PHE A 187 16.01 16.60 -4.31
C PHE A 187 16.11 16.24 -2.83
N THR A 188 16.48 14.99 -2.53
CA THR A 188 16.53 14.47 -1.17
C THR A 188 17.88 13.83 -0.85
N GLN A 189 18.12 13.54 0.43
CA GLN A 189 19.30 12.79 0.84
C GLN A 189 19.10 11.29 0.62
N ARG A 190 20.20 10.60 0.30
CA ARG A 190 20.18 9.14 0.07
C ARG A 190 19.64 8.35 1.26
N SER A 191 20.07 8.67 2.47
CA SER A 191 19.61 8.00 3.70
C SER A 191 18.11 8.15 3.93
N ILE A 192 17.54 9.31 3.61
CA ILE A 192 16.10 9.57 3.74
C ILE A 192 15.35 8.75 2.68
N MET A 193 15.80 8.80 1.42
CA MET A 193 15.17 8.06 0.34
C MET A 193 15.23 6.53 0.55
N GLU A 194 16.36 5.99 1.02
CA GLU A 194 16.50 4.56 1.32
C GLU A 194 15.56 4.14 2.45
N LYS A 195 15.39 4.98 3.49
CA LYS A 195 14.41 4.74 4.55
C LYS A 195 12.99 4.71 3.98
N ASP A 196 12.61 5.72 3.21
CA ASP A 196 11.26 5.83 2.65
C ASP A 196 10.95 4.71 1.63
N ILE A 197 11.96 4.23 0.90
CA ILE A 197 11.85 3.04 0.06
C ILE A 197 11.55 1.80 0.92
N ASN A 198 12.28 1.60 2.02
CA ASN A 198 12.04 0.48 2.94
C ASN A 198 10.67 0.57 3.63
N ASP A 199 10.19 1.79 3.88
CA ASP A 199 8.86 2.07 4.44
C ASP A 199 7.73 1.90 3.39
N GLY A 200 8.04 1.51 2.15
CA GLY A 200 7.04 1.27 1.10
C GLY A 200 6.37 2.53 0.58
N LYS A 201 7.06 3.68 0.63
CA LYS A 201 6.54 4.98 0.16
C LYS A 201 6.87 5.27 -1.31
N PHE A 202 7.62 4.38 -1.97
CA PHE A 202 8.00 4.51 -3.38
C PHE A 202 7.31 3.43 -4.23
N LEU A 203 6.70 3.84 -5.33
CA LEU A 203 6.10 2.95 -6.33
C LEU A 203 7.17 2.25 -7.15
N GLU A 204 8.24 2.97 -7.46
CA GLU A 204 9.41 2.47 -8.17
C GLU A 204 10.64 3.27 -7.75
N TYR A 205 11.81 2.63 -7.91
CA TYR A 205 13.09 3.29 -7.74
C TYR A 205 14.18 2.57 -8.54
N ALA A 206 15.21 3.31 -8.92
CA ALA A 206 16.39 2.81 -9.62
C ALA A 206 17.67 3.51 -9.17
N SER A 207 18.79 2.77 -9.19
CA SER A 207 20.13 3.32 -8.98
C SER A 207 20.79 3.61 -10.32
N VAL A 208 21.04 4.88 -10.61
CA VAL A 208 21.62 5.34 -11.87
C VAL A 208 22.83 6.23 -11.57
N HIS A 209 24.00 5.80 -12.06
CA HIS A 209 25.28 6.49 -11.85
C HIS A 209 25.56 6.86 -10.37
N GLY A 210 25.23 5.94 -9.45
CA GLY A 210 25.47 6.13 -8.01
C GLY A 210 24.43 6.99 -7.29
N ASN A 211 23.40 7.51 -7.98
CA ASN A 211 22.28 8.24 -7.38
C ASN A 211 21.01 7.39 -7.44
N LEU A 212 20.14 7.56 -6.46
CA LEU A 212 18.79 6.98 -6.50
C LEU A 212 17.84 7.95 -7.19
N TYR A 213 16.92 7.37 -7.95
CA TYR A 213 15.77 8.01 -8.55
C TYR A 213 14.54 7.17 -8.23
N GLY A 214 13.37 7.78 -8.13
CA GLY A 214 12.15 7.03 -7.88
C GLY A 214 10.93 7.90 -7.73
N THR A 215 9.76 7.29 -7.93
CA THR A 215 8.48 7.96 -7.83
C THR A 215 7.75 7.55 -6.56
N SER A 216 7.54 8.52 -5.66
CA SER A 216 6.84 8.31 -4.40
C SER A 216 5.33 8.16 -4.61
N VAL A 217 4.67 7.38 -3.76
CA VAL A 217 3.20 7.28 -3.68
C VAL A 217 2.58 8.67 -3.50
N GLU A 218 3.15 9.48 -2.60
CA GLU A 218 2.69 10.85 -2.32
C GLU A 218 2.71 11.75 -3.57
N ALA A 219 3.74 11.66 -4.41
CA ALA A 219 3.81 12.44 -5.65
C ALA A 219 2.67 12.10 -6.64
N VAL A 220 2.18 10.86 -6.62
CA VAL A 220 1.02 10.43 -7.42
C VAL A 220 -0.28 10.89 -6.77
N GLU A 221 -0.42 10.71 -5.46
CA GLU A 221 -1.58 11.18 -4.69
C GLU A 221 -1.78 12.70 -4.85
N ALA A 222 -0.72 13.49 -4.75
CA ALA A 222 -0.77 14.94 -4.92
C ALA A 222 -1.29 15.42 -6.30
N VAL A 223 -1.26 14.56 -7.32
CA VAL A 223 -1.88 14.80 -8.63
C VAL A 223 -3.33 14.33 -8.64
N THR A 224 -3.59 13.14 -8.11
CA THR A 224 -4.92 12.54 -8.01
C THR A 224 -5.87 13.39 -7.16
N ASP A 225 -5.40 13.92 -6.03
CA ASP A 225 -6.15 14.79 -5.11
C ASP A 225 -6.57 16.11 -5.75
N LYS A 226 -5.88 16.52 -6.82
CA LYS A 226 -6.27 17.68 -7.65
C LYS A 226 -7.32 17.32 -8.70
N GLY A 227 -7.86 16.11 -8.67
CA GLY A 227 -8.84 15.58 -9.64
C GLY A 227 -8.24 15.29 -11.01
N LYS A 228 -6.91 15.11 -11.11
CA LYS A 228 -6.21 14.91 -12.38
C LYS A 228 -5.71 13.47 -12.50
N ARG A 229 -5.65 12.96 -13.72
CA ARG A 229 -5.00 11.68 -14.03
C ARG A 229 -3.49 11.87 -14.01
N CYS A 230 -2.81 11.16 -13.11
CA CYS A 230 -1.37 11.23 -12.97
C CYS A 230 -0.66 10.55 -14.16
N ILE A 231 0.36 11.21 -14.69
CA ILE A 231 1.29 10.66 -15.68
C ILE A 231 2.61 10.33 -15.00
N LEU A 232 3.10 9.13 -15.27
CA LEU A 232 4.37 8.56 -14.81
C LEU A 232 5.30 8.38 -16.01
N ASP A 233 6.55 8.83 -15.88
CA ASP A 233 7.61 8.63 -16.89
C ASP A 233 8.59 7.57 -16.39
N ILE A 234 8.53 6.35 -16.94
CA ILE A 234 9.32 5.20 -16.49
C ILE A 234 10.25 4.75 -17.61
N ASP A 235 11.56 4.84 -17.38
CA ASP A 235 12.57 4.33 -18.30
C ASP A 235 12.64 2.78 -18.24
N VAL A 236 12.78 2.14 -19.42
CA VAL A 236 13.01 0.69 -19.61
C VAL A 236 14.12 0.43 -20.61
#